data_AF-A0A2V7S0T0-F1
#
_entry.id   AF-A0A2V7S0T0-F1
#
_cell.length_a   1.000
_cell.length_b   1.000
_cell.length_c   1.000
_cell.angle_alpha   90.00
_cell.angle_beta   90.00
_cell.angle_gamma   90.00
#
_symmetry.space_group_name_H-M   'P 1'
#
loop_
_entity.id
_entity.type
_entity.pdbx_description
1 polymer ?
#
loop_
_entity_poly.entity_id
_entity_poly.type
_entity_poly.pdbx_seq_one_letter_code
_entity_poly.pdbx_strand_id
1 'polypeptide(L)'
;MVGFRKVKVWQKAHALTLGLYKATRSFPKEELFGLTSQIRRSACSIGANIAEGCGRRSKPDFARFLQIAIGSASELEFFKTRAVAAAAIDGGKVEVNGARAKRAKQLRVGDRLRVRKDPFQYELTVRGLAEHRGPPGVAAGLYEEDPEAKRQRERLAEQLKLAPSLRYEGKGRPTKKQRREIGKLRGE
;
A
#
# COMPACT_ATOMS: atom_id res chain seq x y z
N MET A 1 17.99 -30.88 6.95
CA MET A 1 16.99 -29.83 7.24
C MET A 1 17.44 -28.53 6.58
N VAL A 2 16.62 -27.93 5.72
CA VAL A 2 16.98 -26.66 5.07
C VAL A 2 16.81 -25.54 6.10
N GLY A 3 17.88 -24.83 6.42
CA GLY A 3 17.79 -23.66 7.30
C GLY A 3 16.87 -22.61 6.69
N PHE A 4 15.81 -22.22 7.40
CA PHE A 4 14.79 -21.28 6.91
C PHE A 4 15.37 -19.96 6.39
N ARG A 5 16.54 -19.53 6.91
CA ARG A 5 17.26 -18.34 6.46
C ARG A 5 17.69 -18.39 4.98
N LYS A 6 17.80 -19.59 4.39
CA LYS A 6 18.11 -19.79 2.96
C LYS A 6 16.86 -19.75 2.07
N VAL A 7 15.65 -19.73 2.65
CA VAL A 7 14.40 -19.72 1.90
C VAL A 7 14.08 -18.30 1.44
N LYS A 8 14.05 -18.09 0.11
CA LYS A 8 13.82 -16.76 -0.49
C LYS A 8 12.51 -16.11 -0.03
N VAL A 9 11.42 -16.89 0.10
CA VAL A 9 10.13 -16.35 0.55
C VAL A 9 10.18 -15.89 2.02
N TRP A 10 10.93 -16.59 2.87
CA TRP A 10 11.17 -16.17 4.25
C TRP A 10 11.96 -14.85 4.31
N GLN A 11 13.03 -14.73 3.51
CA GLN A 11 13.83 -13.50 3.45
C GLN A 11 12.98 -12.29 3.04
N LYS A 12 12.09 -12.47 2.05
CA LYS A 12 11.14 -11.44 1.62
C LYS A 12 10.15 -11.09 2.75
N ALA A 13 9.59 -12.09 3.44
CA ALA A 13 8.68 -11.86 4.57
C ALA A 13 9.36 -11.13 5.73
N HIS A 14 10.61 -11.49 6.04
CA HIS A 14 11.41 -10.82 7.07
C HIS A 14 11.71 -9.37 6.70
N ALA A 15 12.15 -9.11 5.46
CA ALA A 15 12.38 -7.76 4.96
C ALA A 15 11.10 -6.91 4.97
N LEU A 16 9.96 -7.49 4.57
CA LEU A 16 8.64 -6.86 4.66
C LEU A 16 8.30 -6.47 6.10
N THR A 17 8.51 -7.38 7.05
CA THR A 17 8.28 -7.13 8.48
C THR A 17 9.10 -5.94 8.96
N LEU A 18 10.42 -5.92 8.69
CA LEU A 18 11.27 -4.80 9.07
C LEU A 18 10.84 -3.48 8.42
N GLY A 19 10.43 -3.51 7.16
CA GLY A 19 9.89 -2.36 6.44
C GLY A 19 8.61 -1.81 7.10
N LEU A 20 7.69 -2.69 7.49
CA LEU A 20 6.44 -2.30 8.14
C LEU A 20 6.66 -1.78 9.56
N TYR A 21 7.61 -2.35 10.31
CA TYR A 21 7.98 -1.78 11.61
C TYR A 21 8.51 -0.36 11.49
N LYS A 22 9.30 -0.06 10.44
CA LYS A 22 9.76 1.31 10.17
C LYS A 22 8.60 2.21 9.73
N ALA A 23 7.79 1.77 8.78
CA ALA A 23 6.69 2.56 8.24
C ALA A 23 5.60 2.88 9.28
N THR A 24 5.30 1.96 10.19
CA THR A 24 4.28 2.16 11.24
C THR A 24 4.78 3.01 12.41
N ARG A 25 6.05 3.47 12.43
CA ARG A 25 6.53 4.40 13.47
C ARG A 25 5.90 5.79 13.35
N SER A 26 5.50 6.19 12.16
CA SER A 26 4.86 7.49 11.90
C SER A 26 3.33 7.45 12.06
N PHE A 27 2.77 6.33 12.50
CA PHE A 27 1.33 6.23 12.73
C PHE A 27 0.96 7.01 14.00
N PRO A 28 -0.27 7.56 14.08
CA PRO A 28 -0.76 8.21 15.29
C PRO A 28 -0.70 7.27 16.50
N LYS A 29 -0.48 7.83 17.71
CA LYS A 29 -0.32 7.03 18.94
C LYS A 29 -1.59 6.26 19.28
N GLU A 30 -2.74 6.78 18.90
CA GLU A 30 -4.07 6.18 19.09
C GLU A 30 -4.21 4.86 18.31
N GLU A 31 -3.41 4.67 17.24
CA GLU A 31 -3.40 3.44 16.44
C GLU A 31 -2.43 2.38 16.95
N LEU A 32 -1.70 2.62 18.05
CA LEU A 32 -0.69 1.71 18.57
C LEU A 32 -1.26 0.30 18.83
N PHE A 33 -2.41 0.24 19.51
CA PHE A 33 -3.14 -1.00 19.79
C PHE A 33 -4.15 -1.37 18.70
N GLY A 34 -4.44 -0.44 17.78
CA GLY A 34 -5.29 -0.63 16.61
C GLY A 34 -4.48 -1.11 15.40
N LEU A 35 -4.45 -0.32 14.33
CA LEU A 35 -3.86 -0.71 13.04
C LEU A 35 -2.37 -1.07 13.15
N THR A 36 -1.60 -0.39 14.00
CA THR A 36 -0.16 -0.67 14.17
C THR A 36 0.08 -2.08 14.68
N SER A 37 -0.63 -2.49 15.74
CA SER A 37 -0.52 -3.84 16.31
C SER A 37 -0.94 -4.90 15.30
N GLN A 38 -2.06 -4.70 14.62
CA GLN A 38 -2.58 -5.64 13.63
C GLN A 38 -1.60 -5.86 12.47
N ILE A 39 -1.10 -4.78 11.86
CA ILE A 39 -0.12 -4.84 10.76
C ILE A 39 1.15 -5.57 11.19
N ARG A 40 1.69 -5.24 12.36
CA ARG A 40 2.95 -5.83 12.85
C ARG A 40 2.79 -7.32 13.16
N ARG A 41 1.69 -7.72 13.82
CA ARG A 41 1.42 -9.12 14.16
C ARG A 41 1.22 -9.98 12.92
N SER A 42 0.38 -9.56 11.97
CA SER A 42 0.17 -10.30 10.73
C SER A 42 1.46 -10.43 9.92
N ALA A 43 2.28 -9.36 9.83
CA ALA A 43 3.57 -9.41 9.14
C ALA A 43 4.57 -10.39 9.79
N CYS A 44 4.73 -10.33 11.12
CA CYS A 44 5.57 -11.27 11.86
C CYS A 44 5.11 -12.72 11.69
N SER A 45 3.80 -12.95 11.70
CA SER A 45 3.19 -14.28 11.55
C SER A 45 3.57 -14.97 10.24
N ILE A 46 3.66 -14.22 9.13
CA ILE A 46 4.07 -14.76 7.82
C ILE A 46 5.46 -15.42 7.93
N GLY A 47 6.44 -14.68 8.47
CA GLY A 47 7.80 -15.17 8.62
C GLY A 47 7.92 -16.31 9.64
N ALA A 48 7.17 -16.22 10.74
CA ALA A 48 7.15 -17.25 11.80
C ALA A 48 6.63 -18.59 11.26
N ASN A 49 5.48 -18.58 10.57
CA ASN A 49 4.90 -19.80 10.00
C ASN A 49 5.80 -20.43 8.92
N ILE A 50 6.45 -19.62 8.07
CA ILE A 50 7.41 -20.16 7.10
C ILE A 50 8.60 -20.83 7.80
N ALA A 51 9.16 -20.19 8.85
CA ALA A 51 10.28 -20.75 9.60
C ALA A 51 9.90 -22.05 10.33
N GLU A 52 8.73 -22.07 10.97
CA GLU A 52 8.19 -23.25 11.64
C GLU A 52 7.94 -24.39 10.65
N GLY A 53 7.36 -24.08 9.49
CA GLY A 53 7.16 -25.03 8.41
C GLY A 53 8.46 -25.65 7.90
N CYS A 54 9.55 -24.89 7.79
CA CYS A 54 10.86 -25.41 7.38
C CYS A 54 11.44 -26.43 8.37
N GLY A 55 11.01 -26.40 9.64
CA GLY A 55 11.40 -27.35 10.67
C GLY A 55 10.60 -28.66 10.65
N ARG A 56 9.57 -28.77 9.79
CA ARG A 56 8.72 -29.96 9.70
C ARG A 56 9.37 -31.07 8.88
N ARG A 57 9.02 -32.32 9.21
CA ARG A 57 9.63 -33.54 8.63
C ARG A 57 9.02 -33.93 7.28
N SER A 58 7.78 -33.50 7.01
CA SER A 58 7.02 -33.91 5.82
C SER A 58 6.64 -32.70 4.93
N LYS A 59 6.51 -32.95 3.62
CA LYS A 59 6.03 -31.95 2.66
C LYS A 59 4.59 -31.49 2.94
N PRO A 60 3.62 -32.37 3.29
CA PRO A 60 2.27 -31.95 3.65
C PRO A 60 2.23 -31.01 4.87
N ASP A 61 3.00 -31.31 5.92
CA ASP A 61 3.09 -30.43 7.09
C ASP A 61 3.63 -29.06 6.71
N PHE A 62 4.69 -29.02 5.89
CA PHE A 62 5.24 -27.76 5.41
C PHE A 62 4.20 -26.95 4.61
N ALA A 63 3.43 -27.60 3.73
CA ALA A 63 2.38 -26.95 2.96
C ALA A 63 1.29 -26.32 3.85
N ARG A 64 0.90 -26.99 4.95
CA ARG A 64 -0.06 -26.44 5.92
C ARG A 64 0.43 -25.13 6.54
N PHE A 65 1.71 -25.06 6.92
CA PHE A 65 2.31 -23.82 7.44
C PHE A 65 2.37 -22.71 6.39
N LEU A 66 2.61 -23.05 5.11
CA LEU A 66 2.56 -22.07 4.03
C LEU A 66 1.15 -21.52 3.82
N GLN A 67 0.11 -22.35 3.95
CA GLN A 67 -1.28 -21.87 3.88
C GLN A 67 -1.61 -20.88 5.00
N ILE A 68 -1.14 -21.13 6.23
CA ILE A 68 -1.30 -20.20 7.35
C ILE A 68 -0.54 -18.87 7.08
N ALA A 69 0.67 -18.97 6.53
CA ALA A 69 1.45 -17.80 6.14
C ALA A 69 0.75 -16.98 5.04
N ILE A 70 0.10 -17.64 4.07
CA ILE A 70 -0.73 -16.99 3.04
C ILE A 70 -1.92 -16.28 3.69
N GLY A 71 -2.64 -16.93 4.62
CA GLY A 71 -3.73 -16.29 5.36
C GLY A 71 -3.29 -15.04 6.11
N SER A 72 -2.12 -15.10 6.78
CA SER A 72 -1.51 -13.95 7.46
C SER A 72 -1.12 -12.83 6.48
N ALA A 73 -0.73 -13.16 5.25
CA ALA A 73 -0.42 -12.18 4.21
C ALA A 73 -1.67 -11.46 3.71
N SER A 74 -2.78 -12.18 3.53
CA SER A 74 -4.08 -11.59 3.19
C SER A 74 -4.60 -10.67 4.29
N GLU A 75 -4.46 -11.07 5.56
CA GLU A 75 -4.82 -10.25 6.71
C GLU A 75 -3.97 -8.97 6.77
N LEU A 76 -2.65 -9.08 6.58
CA LEU A 76 -1.75 -7.93 6.51
C LEU A 76 -2.16 -6.95 5.38
N GLU A 77 -2.51 -7.48 4.21
CA GLU A 77 -2.96 -6.66 3.09
C GLU A 77 -4.23 -5.86 3.46
N PHE A 78 -5.19 -6.51 4.13
CA PHE A 78 -6.42 -5.87 4.59
C PHE A 78 -6.14 -4.71 5.57
N PHE A 79 -5.30 -4.91 6.58
CA PHE A 79 -5.00 -3.83 7.53
C PHE A 79 -4.19 -2.69 6.90
N LYS A 80 -3.27 -3.02 5.99
CA LYS A 80 -2.50 -2.02 5.23
C LYS A 80 -3.41 -1.12 4.40
N THR A 81 -4.36 -1.68 3.65
CA THR A 81 -5.25 -0.86 2.81
C THR A 81 -6.13 0.05 3.66
N ARG A 82 -6.63 -0.41 4.81
CA ARG A 82 -7.36 0.44 5.78
C ARG A 82 -6.49 1.58 6.31
N ALA A 83 -5.24 1.31 6.66
CA ALA A 83 -4.33 2.36 7.14
C ALA A 83 -4.04 3.42 6.07
N VAL A 84 -3.85 3.01 4.82
CA VAL A 84 -3.66 3.94 3.69
C VAL A 84 -4.91 4.78 3.46
N ALA A 85 -6.10 4.18 3.50
CA ALA A 85 -7.35 4.91 3.37
C ALA A 85 -7.57 5.90 4.52
N ALA A 86 -7.33 5.48 5.77
CA ALA A 86 -7.43 6.34 6.94
C ALA A 86 -6.48 7.54 6.85
N ALA A 87 -5.21 7.31 6.48
CA ALA A 87 -4.23 8.38 6.31
C ALA A 87 -4.60 9.34 5.16
N ALA A 88 -5.19 8.84 4.08
CA ALA A 88 -5.67 9.69 2.99
C ALA A 88 -6.85 10.57 3.44
N ILE A 89 -7.79 10.03 4.21
CA ILE A 89 -8.92 10.77 4.77
C ILE A 89 -8.42 11.83 5.77
N ASP A 90 -7.58 11.43 6.72
CA ASP A 90 -7.04 12.33 7.73
C ASP A 90 -6.16 13.42 7.11
N GLY A 91 -5.41 13.09 6.06
CA GLY A 91 -4.61 14.03 5.28
C GLY A 91 -5.41 14.96 4.37
N GLY A 92 -6.76 14.90 4.40
CA GLY A 92 -7.63 15.73 3.58
C GLY A 92 -7.55 15.42 2.08
N LYS A 93 -7.08 14.22 1.72
CA LYS A 93 -6.95 13.77 0.33
C LYS A 93 -8.25 13.16 -0.22
N VAL A 94 -9.28 13.04 0.62
CA VAL A 94 -10.55 12.43 0.25
C VAL A 94 -11.69 13.38 0.60
N GLU A 95 -12.55 13.62 -0.38
CA GLU A 95 -13.81 14.35 -0.20
C GLU A 95 -14.98 13.50 -0.67
N VAL A 96 -16.13 13.71 -0.02
CA VAL A 96 -17.41 13.10 -0.36
C VAL A 96 -18.40 14.24 -0.58
N ASN A 97 -18.97 14.34 -1.77
CA ASN A 97 -19.92 15.37 -2.18
C ASN A 97 -19.39 16.80 -1.93
N GLY A 98 -18.12 17.04 -2.25
CA GLY A 98 -17.45 18.34 -2.10
C GLY A 98 -17.04 18.69 -0.67
N ALA A 99 -17.33 17.85 0.32
CA ALA A 99 -16.90 18.05 1.71
C ALA A 99 -15.78 17.09 2.10
N ARG A 100 -14.84 17.54 2.94
CA ARG A 100 -13.78 16.67 3.47
C ARG A 100 -14.37 15.45 4.17
N ALA A 101 -13.88 14.27 3.78
CA ALA A 101 -14.34 13.02 4.37
C ALA A 101 -13.88 12.90 5.83
N LYS A 102 -14.71 12.27 6.66
CA LYS A 102 -14.33 11.76 7.98
C LYS A 102 -14.24 10.23 7.90
N ARG A 103 -13.39 9.61 8.72
CA ARG A 103 -13.23 8.14 8.75
C ARG A 103 -14.55 7.39 8.94
N ALA A 104 -15.47 7.95 9.72
CA ALA A 104 -16.79 7.37 10.01
C ALA A 104 -17.88 7.72 8.98
N LYS A 105 -17.55 8.46 7.90
CA LYS A 105 -18.53 8.81 6.87
C LYS A 105 -18.98 7.55 6.15
N GLN A 106 -20.25 7.19 6.31
CA GLN A 106 -20.88 6.16 5.49
C GLN A 106 -21.09 6.70 4.07
N LEU A 107 -20.73 5.87 3.09
CA LEU A 107 -20.98 6.13 1.68
C LEU A 107 -22.35 5.58 1.27
N ARG A 108 -22.92 6.17 0.23
CA ARG A 108 -24.14 5.72 -0.42
C ARG A 108 -23.91 5.65 -1.93
N VAL A 109 -24.67 4.79 -2.61
CA VAL A 109 -24.71 4.80 -4.08
C VAL A 109 -25.15 6.18 -4.56
N GLY A 110 -24.44 6.72 -5.56
CA GLY A 110 -24.59 8.08 -6.07
C GLY A 110 -23.68 9.13 -5.42
N ASP A 111 -23.01 8.82 -4.29
CA ASP A 111 -22.04 9.74 -3.70
C ASP A 111 -20.88 10.00 -4.68
N ARG A 112 -20.43 11.26 -4.75
CA ARG A 112 -19.27 11.69 -5.52
C ARG A 112 -18.04 11.77 -4.63
N LEU A 113 -17.01 11.04 -5.00
CA LEU A 113 -15.73 10.96 -4.32
C LEU A 113 -14.68 11.72 -5.11
N ARG A 114 -13.96 12.64 -4.46
CA ARG A 114 -12.71 13.19 -4.99
C ARG A 114 -11.55 12.63 -4.18
N VAL A 115 -10.67 11.87 -4.83
CA VAL A 115 -9.53 11.20 -4.18
C VAL A 115 -8.24 11.69 -4.81
N ARG A 116 -7.39 12.32 -4.00
CA ARG A 116 -6.06 12.79 -4.41
C ARG A 116 -5.00 11.76 -4.11
N LYS A 117 -4.31 11.31 -5.15
CA LYS A 117 -3.14 10.42 -5.10
C LYS A 117 -2.04 11.05 -5.93
N ASP A 118 -1.36 12.00 -5.30
CA ASP A 118 -0.38 12.89 -5.94
C ASP A 118 0.58 12.12 -6.88
N PRO A 119 0.76 12.60 -8.13
CA PRO A 119 0.25 13.85 -8.69
C PRO A 119 -1.18 13.74 -9.27
N PHE A 120 -1.84 12.60 -9.14
CA PHE A 120 -3.13 12.33 -9.78
C PHE A 120 -4.32 12.64 -8.89
N GLN A 121 -5.43 13.03 -9.54
CA GLN A 121 -6.73 13.17 -8.92
C GLN A 121 -7.71 12.20 -9.60
N TYR A 122 -8.58 11.60 -8.79
CA TYR A 122 -9.66 10.74 -9.23
C TYR A 122 -10.98 11.36 -8.81
N GLU A 123 -11.93 11.41 -9.73
CA GLU A 123 -13.31 11.80 -9.45
C GLU A 123 -14.20 10.62 -9.77
N LEU A 124 -14.85 10.08 -8.75
CA LEU A 124 -15.56 8.81 -8.81
C LEU A 124 -17.01 9.00 -8.36
N THR A 125 -17.93 8.31 -8.99
CA THR A 125 -19.31 8.13 -8.51
C THR A 125 -19.46 6.73 -7.97
N VAL A 126 -19.98 6.58 -6.74
CA VAL A 126 -20.24 5.27 -6.13
C VAL A 126 -21.41 4.60 -6.86
N ARG A 127 -21.18 3.42 -7.45
CA ARG A 127 -22.20 2.60 -8.13
C ARG A 127 -22.71 1.45 -7.27
N GLY A 128 -21.90 0.99 -6.31
CA GLY A 128 -22.26 -0.07 -5.38
C GLY A 128 -21.39 -0.04 -4.13
N LEU A 129 -21.82 -0.76 -3.09
CA LEU A 129 -21.04 -0.99 -1.88
C LEU A 129 -20.83 -2.50 -1.70
N ALA A 130 -19.67 -2.89 -1.21
CA ALA A 130 -19.37 -4.27 -0.87
C ALA A 130 -19.02 -4.36 0.62
N GLU A 131 -19.57 -5.38 1.29
CA GLU A 131 -19.26 -5.68 2.69
C GLU A 131 -17.82 -6.20 2.85
N HIS A 132 -17.31 -6.85 1.82
CA HIS A 132 -15.98 -7.44 1.79
C HIS A 132 -15.21 -7.00 0.55
N ARG A 133 -13.88 -6.96 0.66
CA ARG A 133 -13.00 -6.69 -0.48
C ARG A 133 -13.06 -7.86 -1.46
N GLY A 134 -13.56 -7.61 -2.66
CA GLY A 134 -13.63 -8.59 -3.74
C GLY A 134 -12.45 -8.50 -4.74
N PRO A 135 -12.46 -9.37 -5.77
CA PRO A 135 -11.53 -9.30 -6.89
C PRO A 135 -11.57 -7.95 -7.63
N PRO A 136 -10.48 -7.56 -8.34
CA PRO A 136 -10.42 -6.27 -9.05
C PRO A 136 -11.58 -6.02 -10.02
N GLY A 137 -12.05 -7.05 -10.73
CA GLY A 137 -13.18 -6.92 -11.66
C GLY A 137 -14.51 -6.59 -10.95
N VAL A 138 -14.74 -7.17 -9.78
CA VAL A 138 -15.92 -6.85 -8.94
C VAL A 138 -15.80 -5.43 -8.40
N ALA A 139 -14.62 -5.06 -7.90
CA ALA A 139 -14.38 -3.71 -7.38
C ALA A 139 -14.55 -2.62 -8.44
N ALA A 140 -14.17 -2.90 -9.69
CA ALA A 140 -14.35 -1.98 -10.81
C ALA A 140 -15.82 -1.69 -11.13
N GLY A 141 -16.74 -2.61 -10.79
CA GLY A 141 -18.18 -2.38 -10.93
C GLY A 141 -18.80 -1.53 -9.81
N LEU A 142 -18.07 -1.27 -8.72
CA LEU A 142 -18.60 -0.52 -7.56
C LEU A 142 -18.47 0.99 -7.69
N TYR A 143 -17.75 1.47 -8.70
CA TYR A 143 -17.57 2.89 -8.95
C TYR A 143 -17.46 3.18 -10.44
N GLU A 144 -17.72 4.42 -10.82
CA GLU A 144 -17.47 4.93 -12.16
C GLU A 144 -16.62 6.19 -12.05
N GLU A 145 -15.56 6.28 -12.85
CA GLU A 145 -14.72 7.48 -12.90
C GLU A 145 -15.28 8.47 -13.91
N ASP A 146 -15.29 9.75 -13.54
CA ASP A 146 -15.68 10.83 -14.45
C ASP A 146 -14.80 10.80 -15.71
N PRO A 147 -15.38 10.77 -16.92
CA PRO A 147 -14.62 10.67 -18.16
C PRO A 147 -13.66 11.83 -18.40
N GLU A 148 -14.01 13.05 -17.97
CA GLU A 148 -13.15 14.22 -18.12
C GLU A 148 -11.99 14.18 -17.13
N ALA A 149 -12.25 13.85 -15.86
CA ALA A 149 -11.20 13.64 -14.87
C ALA A 149 -10.23 12.53 -15.30
N LYS A 150 -10.75 11.44 -15.88
CA LYS A 150 -9.93 10.36 -16.45
C LYS A 150 -9.03 10.86 -17.58
N ARG A 151 -9.58 11.61 -18.54
CA ARG A 151 -8.81 12.21 -19.64
C ARG A 151 -7.71 13.14 -19.12
N GLN A 152 -8.02 13.99 -18.14
CA GLN A 152 -7.04 14.91 -17.54
C GLN A 152 -5.90 14.14 -16.86
N ARG A 153 -6.25 13.08 -16.12
CA ARG A 153 -5.27 12.19 -15.47
C ARG A 153 -4.39 11.47 -16.48
N GLU A 154 -4.95 10.98 -17.59
CA GLU A 154 -4.21 10.33 -18.67
C GLU A 154 -3.25 11.31 -19.38
N ARG A 155 -3.72 12.52 -19.70
CA ARG A 155 -2.88 13.60 -20.25
C ARG A 155 -1.73 13.95 -19.32
N LEU A 156 -1.99 14.11 -18.02
CA LEU A 156 -0.95 14.39 -17.04
C LEU A 156 0.05 13.23 -16.95
N ALA A 157 -0.42 11.98 -16.97
CA ALA A 157 0.46 10.81 -16.97
C ALA A 157 1.36 10.76 -18.21
N GLU A 158 0.83 11.10 -19.39
CA GLU A 158 1.60 11.18 -20.63
C GLU A 158 2.61 12.32 -20.60
N GLN A 159 2.22 13.51 -20.14
CA GLN A 159 3.13 14.64 -19.92
C GLN A 159 4.28 14.28 -18.96
N LEU A 160 3.98 13.62 -17.83
CA LEU A 160 4.99 13.18 -16.87
C LEU A 160 5.91 12.08 -17.43
N LYS A 161 5.42 11.28 -18.38
CA LYS A 161 6.22 10.25 -19.07
C LYS A 161 7.17 10.88 -20.09
N LEU A 162 6.74 11.94 -20.77
CA LEU A 162 7.52 12.71 -21.74
C LEU A 162 8.45 13.74 -21.08
N ALA A 163 8.13 14.17 -19.86
CA ALA A 163 8.94 15.10 -19.11
C ALA A 163 10.35 14.50 -18.90
N PRO A 164 11.41 15.26 -19.20
CA PRO A 164 12.76 14.83 -18.92
C PRO A 164 12.87 14.54 -17.42
N SER A 165 13.04 13.28 -17.06
CA SER A 165 13.43 12.97 -15.70
C SER A 165 14.80 13.59 -15.46
N LEU A 166 14.98 14.38 -14.41
CA LEU A 166 16.29 14.66 -13.79
C LEU A 166 16.84 13.34 -13.21
N ARG A 167 17.04 12.35 -14.08
CA ARG A 167 17.76 11.13 -13.75
C ARG A 167 19.21 11.53 -13.77
N TYR A 168 19.84 11.41 -12.62
CA TYR A 168 21.28 11.36 -12.52
C TYR A 168 21.79 10.30 -13.53
N GLU A 169 22.47 10.74 -14.58
CA GLU A 169 23.02 9.88 -15.65
C GLU A 169 24.27 9.10 -15.20
N GLY A 170 24.74 9.31 -13.97
CA GLY A 170 25.91 8.59 -13.48
C GLY A 170 25.61 7.12 -13.13
N LYS A 171 26.61 6.26 -13.31
CA LYS A 171 26.55 4.88 -12.85
C LYS A 171 26.51 4.84 -11.31
N GLY A 172 25.36 4.44 -10.74
CA GLY A 172 25.23 4.13 -9.31
C GLY A 172 24.59 5.23 -8.45
N ARG A 173 24.63 5.05 -7.13
CA ARG A 173 24.05 6.01 -6.17
C ARG A 173 24.86 7.32 -6.19
N PRO A 174 24.23 8.50 -6.33
CA PRO A 174 24.93 9.77 -6.38
C PRO A 174 25.87 9.98 -5.19
N THR A 175 27.12 10.33 -5.49
CA THR A 175 28.11 10.67 -4.48
C THR A 175 27.68 11.92 -3.70
N LYS A 176 28.32 12.18 -2.55
CA LYS A 176 28.00 13.36 -1.72
C LYS A 176 28.18 14.68 -2.48
N LYS A 177 29.18 14.76 -3.37
CA LYS A 177 29.41 15.94 -4.23
C LYS A 177 28.27 16.12 -5.23
N GLN A 178 27.90 15.05 -5.93
CA GLN A 178 26.81 15.06 -6.90
C GLN A 178 25.45 15.34 -6.25
N ARG A 179 25.21 14.88 -5.01
CA ARG A 179 23.99 15.24 -4.25
C ARG A 179 23.91 16.74 -3.95
N ARG A 180 25.04 17.39 -3.62
CA ARG A 180 25.09 18.85 -3.40
C ARG A 180 24.85 19.63 -4.68
N GLU A 181 25.40 19.16 -5.81
CA GLU A 181 25.16 19.78 -7.13
C GLU A 181 23.70 19.61 -7.57
N ILE A 182 23.09 18.43 -7.36
CA ILE A 182 21.66 18.19 -7.60
C ILE A 182 20.80 19.08 -6.71
N GLY A 183 21.16 19.30 -5.43
CA GLY A 183 20.46 20.23 -4.54
C GLY A 183 20.46 21.67 -5.08
N LYS A 184 21.63 22.17 -5.49
CA LYS A 184 21.78 23.49 -6.11
C LYS A 184 20.94 23.65 -7.38
N LEU A 185 20.85 22.63 -8.22
CA LEU A 185 20.01 22.65 -9.43
C LEU A 185 18.50 22.59 -9.12
N ARG A 186 18.11 22.11 -7.94
CA ARG A 186 16.72 22.04 -7.47
C ARG A 186 16.32 23.24 -6.62
N GLY A 187 17.24 24.19 -6.37
CA GLY A 187 16.99 25.36 -5.51
C GLY A 187 16.97 25.06 -4.01
N GLU A 188 17.58 23.93 -3.60
CA GLU A 188 17.72 23.50 -2.19
C GLU A 188 19.12 23.81 -1.62
#